data_AF-A0AAD7XIC9-F1
#
_entry.id   AF-A0AAD7XIC9-F1
#
_cell.length_a   1.000
_cell.length_b   1.000
_cell.length_c   1.000
_cell.angle_alpha   90.00
_cell.angle_beta   90.00
_cell.angle_gamma   90.00
#
_symmetry.space_group_name_H-M   'P 1'
#
loop_
_entity.id
_entity.type
_entity.pdbx_description
1 polymer ?
#
loop_
_entity_poly.entity_id
_entity_poly.type
_entity_poly.pdbx_seq_one_letter_code
_entity_poly.pdbx_strand_id
1 'polypeptide(L)'
;MFPTLACLSKASRRALTPKRGNKDYYKGTRQAFVPGGHRTGAPGKHVIRGKAKYRIVDEKVRVFVAPPIEEIQNSAVRAMSQPCTDRRMFLTLSLLPPLRTFALRHLLQQLKAYVSTTVPVSRAFNKELYGKLPRGGLTPEHYYKIAPRLDPAQVEASVQAETISQPQQ
;
A
#
# COMPACT_ATOMS: atom_id res chain seq x y z
N MET A 1 -6.01 -41.81 -2.82
CA MET A 1 -7.07 -40.80 -2.56
C MET A 1 -8.35 -41.57 -2.29
N PHE A 2 -8.85 -41.60 -1.05
CA PHE A 2 -10.06 -42.37 -0.71
C PHE A 2 -11.28 -41.43 -0.74
N PRO A 3 -12.14 -41.49 -1.77
CA PRO A 3 -13.25 -40.55 -1.96
C PRO A 3 -14.42 -40.76 -0.98
N THR A 4 -14.34 -41.71 -0.04
CA THR A 4 -15.47 -42.23 0.76
C THR A 4 -15.23 -42.27 2.27
N LEU A 5 -14.41 -41.38 2.84
CA LEU A 5 -14.40 -41.23 4.31
C LEU A 5 -15.69 -40.53 4.77
N ALA A 6 -16.39 -41.10 5.76
CA ALA A 6 -17.64 -40.57 6.32
C ALA A 6 -17.51 -39.14 6.91
N CYS A 7 -16.29 -38.65 7.16
CA CYS A 7 -16.01 -37.26 7.51
C CYS A 7 -16.14 -36.27 6.32
N LEU A 8 -16.06 -36.77 5.08
CA LEU A 8 -16.17 -36.00 3.84
C LEU A 8 -17.51 -36.21 3.12
N SER A 9 -18.36 -37.13 3.61
CA SER A 9 -19.66 -37.43 3.00
C SER A 9 -20.76 -36.41 3.34
N LYS A 10 -20.51 -35.54 4.33
CA LYS A 10 -21.45 -34.50 4.78
C LYS A 10 -20.95 -33.11 4.41
N ALA A 11 -21.86 -32.15 4.43
CA ALA A 11 -21.53 -30.74 4.20
C ALA A 11 -20.43 -30.26 5.16
N SER A 12 -19.50 -29.48 4.62
CA SER A 12 -18.39 -28.89 5.39
C SER A 12 -18.92 -28.00 6.52
N ARG A 13 -18.28 -28.06 7.71
CA ARG A 13 -18.53 -27.14 8.83
C ARG A 13 -17.93 -25.74 8.64
N ARG A 14 -17.28 -25.46 7.51
CA ARG A 14 -16.78 -24.12 7.19
C ARG A 14 -17.95 -23.16 7.00
N ALA A 15 -17.74 -21.88 7.33
CA ALA A 15 -18.77 -20.85 7.16
C ALA A 15 -19.35 -20.86 5.74
N LEU A 16 -20.68 -20.89 5.65
CA LEU A 16 -21.39 -20.89 4.38
C LEU A 16 -21.18 -19.54 3.68
N THR A 17 -20.82 -19.61 2.39
CA THR A 17 -20.64 -18.45 1.53
C THR A 17 -21.78 -18.39 0.51
N PRO A 18 -22.13 -17.21 -0.03
CA PRO A 18 -23.20 -17.10 -1.02
C PRO A 18 -22.95 -17.92 -2.29
N LYS A 19 -21.69 -18.31 -2.56
CA LYS A 19 -21.31 -19.19 -3.68
C LYS A 19 -21.55 -20.67 -3.41
N ARG A 20 -21.79 -21.05 -2.15
CA ARG A 20 -22.04 -22.43 -1.71
C ARG A 20 -23.50 -22.68 -1.31
N GLY A 21 -24.28 -21.62 -1.14
CA GLY A 21 -25.70 -21.70 -0.83
C GLY A 21 -26.58 -21.83 -2.07
N ASN A 22 -27.81 -22.29 -1.88
CA ASN A 22 -28.82 -22.39 -2.95
C ASN A 22 -29.53 -21.04 -3.18
N LYS A 23 -30.54 -21.01 -4.05
CA LYS A 23 -31.31 -19.82 -4.49
C LYS A 23 -31.78 -18.89 -3.36
N ASP A 24 -32.13 -19.44 -2.20
CA ASP A 24 -32.66 -18.66 -1.06
C ASP A 24 -31.59 -18.18 -0.08
N TYR A 25 -30.32 -18.55 -0.31
CA TYR A 25 -29.22 -18.13 0.54
C TYR A 25 -28.52 -16.90 -0.04
N TYR A 26 -29.01 -15.72 0.35
CA TYR A 26 -28.36 -14.45 0.03
C TYR A 26 -27.64 -13.87 1.24
N LYS A 27 -26.36 -13.53 1.07
CA LYS A 27 -25.55 -12.84 2.07
C LYS A 27 -24.72 -11.75 1.41
N GLY A 28 -24.84 -10.52 1.93
CA GLY A 28 -24.11 -9.36 1.43
C GLY A 28 -22.64 -9.34 1.86
N THR A 29 -21.83 -8.60 1.11
CA THR A 29 -20.36 -8.46 1.28
C THR A 29 -19.95 -7.35 2.25
N ARG A 30 -20.87 -6.85 3.09
CA ARG A 30 -20.60 -5.73 4.02
C ARG A 30 -20.16 -4.42 3.35
N GLN A 31 -20.58 -4.16 2.10
CA GLN A 31 -20.32 -2.88 1.40
C GLN A 31 -20.78 -1.63 2.19
N ALA A 32 -21.79 -1.79 3.06
CA ALA A 32 -22.29 -0.75 3.95
C ALA A 32 -21.36 -0.36 5.11
N PHE A 33 -20.19 -0.99 5.25
CA PHE A 33 -19.20 -0.63 6.28
C PHE A 33 -18.17 0.35 5.71
N VAL A 34 -17.72 1.28 6.54
CA VAL A 34 -16.64 2.22 6.24
C VAL A 34 -15.32 1.59 6.74
N PRO A 35 -14.18 1.77 6.06
CA PRO A 35 -12.89 1.35 6.62
C PRO A 35 -12.72 1.93 8.03
N GLY A 36 -12.53 1.05 9.01
CA GLY A 36 -12.28 1.45 10.41
C GLY A 36 -13.50 1.74 11.28
N GLY A 37 -14.75 1.54 10.83
CA GLY A 37 -15.87 1.91 11.71
C GLY A 37 -17.29 1.60 11.26
N HIS A 38 -18.15 2.60 11.49
CA HIS A 38 -19.61 2.50 11.55
C HIS A 38 -20.27 2.06 10.25
N ARG A 39 -21.46 1.46 10.40
CA ARG A 39 -22.27 0.98 9.28
C ARG A 39 -23.16 2.12 8.76
N THR A 40 -22.91 2.57 7.52
CA THR A 40 -23.70 3.63 6.84
C THR A 40 -25.07 3.15 6.36
N GLY A 41 -25.27 1.82 6.27
CA GLY A 41 -26.51 1.24 5.74
C GLY A 41 -26.50 1.07 4.22
N ALA A 42 -27.64 0.69 3.65
CA ALA A 42 -27.79 0.49 2.20
C ALA A 42 -28.06 1.81 1.46
N PRO A 43 -27.54 2.00 0.23
CA PRO A 43 -27.67 3.24 -0.53
C PRO A 43 -29.07 3.48 -1.11
N GLY A 44 -29.98 2.50 -1.00
CA GLY A 44 -31.30 2.57 -1.61
C GLY A 44 -32.31 1.66 -0.94
N LYS A 45 -33.51 1.64 -1.50
CA LYS A 45 -34.66 0.86 -1.01
C LYS A 45 -35.22 -0.02 -2.13
N HIS A 46 -35.62 -1.23 -1.76
CA HIS A 46 -36.38 -2.09 -2.65
C HIS A 46 -37.84 -1.61 -2.69
N VAL A 47 -38.37 -1.40 -3.90
CA VAL A 47 -39.74 -0.94 -4.14
C VAL A 47 -40.55 -2.11 -4.68
N ILE A 48 -41.59 -2.49 -3.92
CA ILE A 48 -42.41 -3.66 -4.20
C ILE A 48 -43.22 -3.46 -5.50
N ARG A 49 -43.78 -2.24 -5.68
CA ARG A 49 -44.66 -1.88 -6.79
C ARG A 49 -43.97 -0.94 -7.79
N GLY A 50 -44.13 -1.19 -9.09
CA GLY A 50 -43.52 -0.40 -10.16
C GLY A 50 -42.45 -1.16 -10.97
N LYS A 51 -41.95 -0.50 -12.02
CA LYS A 51 -40.97 -1.03 -12.98
C LYS A 51 -39.54 -1.09 -12.40
N ALA A 52 -39.11 -0.05 -11.68
CA ALA A 52 -37.82 -0.04 -10.99
C ALA A 52 -37.94 -0.64 -9.58
N LYS A 53 -37.49 -1.88 -9.41
CA LYS A 53 -37.58 -2.63 -8.14
C LYS A 53 -36.59 -2.17 -7.08
N TYR A 54 -35.52 -1.45 -7.44
CA TYR A 54 -34.61 -0.84 -6.49
C TYR A 54 -34.41 0.64 -6.84
N ARG A 55 -34.61 1.52 -5.87
CA ARG A 55 -34.38 2.96 -6.01
C ARG A 55 -33.20 3.37 -5.16
N ILE A 56 -32.20 3.96 -5.82
CA ILE A 56 -31.06 4.59 -5.18
C ILE A 56 -31.55 5.91 -4.57
N VAL A 57 -31.13 6.20 -3.34
CA VAL A 57 -31.47 7.44 -2.64
C VAL A 57 -30.16 8.22 -2.48
N ASP A 58 -30.02 9.32 -3.20
CA ASP A 58 -28.76 10.06 -3.31
C ASP A 58 -28.24 10.53 -1.95
N GLU A 59 -29.13 10.85 -1.01
CA GLU A 59 -28.79 11.21 0.38
C GLU A 59 -28.07 10.09 1.15
N LYS A 60 -28.27 8.83 0.76
CA LYS A 60 -27.63 7.67 1.40
C LYS A 60 -26.37 7.23 0.67
N VAL A 61 -26.11 7.80 -0.50
CA VAL A 61 -24.91 7.51 -1.26
C VAL A 61 -23.75 8.25 -0.60
N ARG A 62 -22.61 7.56 -0.50
CA ARG A 62 -21.41 8.12 0.09
C ARG A 62 -20.79 9.11 -0.87
N VAL A 63 -20.50 10.30 -0.37
CA VAL A 63 -19.76 11.33 -1.10
C VAL A 63 -18.41 11.51 -0.42
N PHE A 64 -17.34 11.35 -1.18
CA PHE A 64 -15.99 11.65 -0.73
C PHE A 64 -15.63 13.04 -1.25
N VAL A 65 -15.46 13.99 -0.33
CA VAL A 65 -15.06 15.35 -0.67
C VAL A 65 -13.54 15.37 -0.72
N ALA A 66 -13.00 15.64 -1.91
CA ALA A 66 -11.58 15.87 -2.09
C ALA A 66 -11.31 17.39 -2.14
N PRO A 67 -10.24 17.88 -1.49
CA PRO A 67 -9.79 19.25 -1.67
C PRO A 67 -9.29 19.49 -3.11
N PRO A 68 -9.21 20.76 -3.56
CA PRO A 68 -8.75 21.08 -4.91
C PRO A 68 -7.30 20.63 -5.13
N ILE A 69 -6.98 20.29 -6.38
CA ILE A 69 -5.71 19.62 -6.70
C ILE A 69 -4.48 20.50 -6.43
N GLU A 70 -4.62 21.82 -6.59
CA GLU A 70 -3.56 22.79 -6.36
C GLU A 70 -3.14 22.82 -4.89
N GLU A 71 -4.10 22.76 -3.95
CA GLU A 71 -3.83 22.67 -2.52
C GLU A 71 -3.12 21.36 -2.17
N ILE A 72 -3.48 20.25 -2.82
CA ILE A 72 -2.81 18.96 -2.64
C ILE A 72 -1.36 19.04 -3.10
N GLN A 73 -1.09 19.64 -4.27
CA GLN A 73 0.26 19.76 -4.84
C GLN A 73 1.15 20.74 -4.08
N ASN A 74 0.58 21.85 -3.61
CA ASN A 74 1.29 22.88 -2.85
C ASN A 74 1.46 22.52 -1.37
N SER A 75 0.81 21.46 -0.89
CA SER A 75 0.96 20.99 0.49
C SER A 75 2.37 20.48 0.75
N ALA A 76 2.96 20.91 1.87
CA ALA A 76 4.28 20.46 2.30
C ALA A 76 4.31 18.97 2.74
N VAL A 77 3.14 18.37 2.94
CA VAL A 77 2.99 17.00 3.44
C VAL A 77 3.02 16.03 2.26
N ARG A 78 4.15 15.34 2.09
CA ARG A 78 4.25 14.22 1.14
C ARG A 78 3.92 12.91 1.85
N ALA A 79 3.27 12.00 1.13
CA ALA A 79 2.90 10.67 1.64
C ALA A 79 4.10 9.84 2.13
N MET A 80 5.32 10.23 1.77
CA MET A 80 6.56 9.64 2.27
C MET A 80 7.39 10.71 2.96
N SER A 81 7.50 10.63 4.28
CA SER A 81 8.53 11.33 5.04
C SER A 81 9.87 10.62 4.84
N GLN A 82 10.94 11.37 4.59
CA GLN A 82 12.29 10.81 4.66
C GLN A 82 12.51 10.17 6.04
N PRO A 83 13.12 8.97 6.12
CA PRO A 83 13.43 8.39 7.42
C PRO A 83 14.34 9.34 8.20
N CYS A 84 13.91 9.70 9.40
CA CYS A 84 14.69 10.45 10.38
C CYS A 84 16.06 9.77 10.53
N THR A 85 17.12 10.42 10.04
CA THR A 85 18.51 9.98 10.17
C THR A 85 19.12 10.41 11.51
N ASP A 86 18.31 10.88 12.46
CA ASP A 86 18.79 11.45 13.72
C ASP A 86 19.10 10.34 14.74
N ARG A 87 20.36 9.87 14.74
CA ARG A 87 20.91 8.86 15.65
C ARG A 87 20.94 9.26 17.13
N ARG A 88 20.58 10.50 17.49
CA ARG A 88 20.73 11.03 18.86
C ARG A 88 19.70 10.54 19.87
N MET A 89 18.57 9.99 19.42
CA MET A 89 17.49 9.54 20.33
C MET A 89 17.67 8.12 20.89
N PHE A 90 18.67 7.35 20.43
CA PHE A 90 18.81 5.94 20.83
C PHE A 90 19.56 5.71 22.15
N LEU A 91 20.21 6.73 22.71
CA LEU A 91 21.09 6.55 23.89
C LEU A 91 20.40 6.74 25.25
N THR A 92 19.16 7.24 25.30
CA THR A 92 18.46 7.45 26.59
C THR A 92 17.53 6.29 26.97
N LEU A 93 17.29 5.31 26.07
CA LEU A 93 16.34 4.21 26.30
C LEU A 93 16.96 2.94 26.93
N SER A 94 18.27 2.91 27.18
CA SER A 94 18.99 1.75 27.75
C SER A 94 18.92 1.67 29.28
N LEU A 95 18.34 2.67 29.95
CA LEU A 95 18.25 2.75 31.42
C LEU A 95 16.89 2.35 32.02
N LEU A 96 15.93 1.83 31.22
CA LEU A 96 14.63 1.38 31.72
C LEU A 96 14.55 -0.15 31.93
N PRO A 97 13.87 -0.62 33.00
CA PRO A 97 13.87 -2.02 33.41
C PRO A 97 13.19 -2.97 32.41
N PRO A 98 13.61 -4.25 32.35
CA PRO A 98 13.35 -5.17 31.24
C PRO A 98 11.92 -5.70 31.11
N LEU A 99 10.99 -5.37 32.02
CA LEU A 99 9.63 -5.93 32.02
C LEU A 99 8.63 -5.19 31.11
N ARG A 100 9.06 -4.16 30.38
CA ARG A 100 8.21 -3.39 29.42
C ARG A 100 8.70 -3.39 27.98
N THR A 101 9.67 -4.23 27.62
CA THR A 101 10.27 -4.23 26.26
C THR A 101 9.62 -5.21 25.28
N PHE A 102 8.79 -6.14 25.74
CA PHE A 102 8.14 -7.13 24.87
C PHE A 102 7.00 -6.56 24.02
N ALA A 103 6.26 -5.57 24.53
CA ALA A 103 5.13 -4.98 23.81
C ALA A 103 5.55 -4.05 22.65
N LEU A 104 6.76 -3.49 22.69
CA LEU A 104 7.24 -2.52 21.69
C LEU A 104 7.95 -3.15 20.49
N ARG A 105 8.44 -4.40 20.60
CA ARG A 105 9.07 -5.09 19.46
C ARG A 105 8.06 -5.46 18.36
N HIS A 106 6.80 -5.70 18.70
CA HIS A 106 5.80 -6.09 17.72
C HIS A 106 5.32 -4.91 16.85
N LEU A 107 5.34 -3.69 17.39
CA LEU A 107 4.98 -2.46 16.67
C LEU A 107 6.04 -2.03 15.64
N LEU A 108 7.32 -2.30 15.89
CA LEU A 108 8.40 -1.95 14.95
C LEU A 108 8.52 -2.92 13.76
N GLN A 109 7.85 -4.08 13.80
CA GLN A 109 7.87 -5.04 12.69
C GLN A 109 6.90 -4.66 11.56
N GLN A 110 6.03 -3.68 11.77
CA GLN A 110 5.03 -3.22 10.79
C GLN A 110 5.58 -2.17 9.79
N LEU A 111 6.80 -1.67 9.98
CA LEU A 111 7.39 -0.62 9.12
C LEU A 111 8.61 -1.11 8.34
N LYS A 112 8.55 -2.32 7.78
CA LYS A 112 9.41 -2.63 6.63
C LYS A 112 8.83 -1.91 5.42
N ALA A 113 9.55 -0.92 4.91
CA ALA A 113 9.21 -0.25 3.65
C ALA A 113 9.04 -1.31 2.56
N TYR A 114 7.80 -1.56 2.16
CA TYR A 114 7.50 -2.27 0.92
C TYR A 114 7.96 -1.35 -0.21
N VAL A 115 9.20 -1.52 -0.68
CA VAL A 115 9.47 -1.25 -2.09
C VAL A 115 8.60 -2.25 -2.84
N SER A 116 7.47 -1.81 -3.37
CA SER A 116 6.64 -2.67 -4.21
C SER A 116 7.43 -2.95 -5.49
N THR A 117 8.02 -4.14 -5.58
CA THR A 117 8.63 -4.65 -6.82
C THR A 117 7.58 -4.94 -7.89
N THR A 118 6.30 -4.88 -7.52
CA THR A 118 5.13 -5.07 -8.37
C THR A 118 4.63 -3.76 -8.98
N VAL A 119 5.51 -2.96 -9.57
CA VAL A 119 5.05 -2.04 -10.62
C VAL A 119 4.99 -2.89 -11.90
N PRO A 120 3.83 -3.04 -12.56
CA PRO A 120 3.76 -3.75 -13.83
C PRO A 120 4.47 -2.89 -14.88
N VAL A 121 5.78 -3.08 -15.01
CA VAL A 121 6.57 -2.36 -15.99
C VAL A 121 6.34 -3.02 -17.36
N SER A 122 5.80 -2.26 -18.31
CA SER A 122 5.56 -2.76 -19.66
C SER A 122 6.89 -3.14 -20.32
N ARG A 123 6.85 -4.14 -21.23
CA ARG A 123 8.05 -4.54 -21.98
C ARG A 123 8.61 -3.40 -22.84
N ALA A 124 7.75 -2.47 -23.27
CA ALA A 124 8.15 -1.28 -24.03
C ALA A 124 8.99 -0.32 -23.17
N PHE A 125 8.53 -0.04 -21.95
CA PHE A 125 9.26 0.82 -21.01
C PHE A 125 10.61 0.21 -20.59
N ASN A 126 10.65 -1.10 -20.34
CA ASN A 126 11.92 -1.80 -20.06
C ASN A 126 12.91 -1.72 -21.24
N LYS A 127 12.42 -1.67 -22.48
CA LYS A 127 13.25 -1.53 -23.69
C LYS A 127 13.78 -0.11 -23.86
N GLU A 128 13.06 0.91 -23.41
CA GLU A 128 13.53 2.30 -23.39
C GLU A 128 14.60 2.51 -22.31
N LEU A 129 14.38 1.99 -21.10
CA LEU A 129 15.33 2.15 -19.99
C LEU A 129 16.63 1.38 -20.17
N TYR A 130 16.54 0.11 -20.58
CA TYR A 130 17.67 -0.81 -20.57
C TYR A 130 18.13 -1.25 -21.98
N GLY A 131 17.45 -0.81 -23.03
CA GLY A 131 17.77 -1.23 -24.40
C GLY A 131 17.60 -2.73 -24.62
N LYS A 132 18.48 -3.32 -25.43
CA LYS A 132 18.46 -4.76 -25.76
C LYS A 132 19.35 -5.52 -24.77
N LEU A 133 18.72 -6.16 -23.78
CA LEU A 133 19.41 -6.98 -22.78
C LEU A 133 20.09 -8.22 -23.42
N PRO A 134 21.32 -8.58 -23.01
CA PRO A 134 21.99 -9.79 -23.49
C PRO A 134 21.29 -11.06 -23.00
N ARG A 135 21.50 -12.17 -23.72
CA ARG A 135 21.00 -13.50 -23.29
C ARG A 135 21.72 -13.90 -22.00
N GLY A 136 21.01 -13.88 -20.88
CA GLY A 136 21.56 -14.15 -19.55
C GLY A 136 21.31 -13.05 -18.50
N GLY A 137 20.71 -11.92 -18.90
CA GLY A 137 20.39 -10.82 -17.97
C GLY A 137 21.54 -9.83 -17.78
N LEU A 138 21.35 -8.84 -16.90
CA LEU A 138 22.35 -7.80 -16.62
C LEU A 138 23.48 -8.38 -15.75
N THR A 139 24.67 -8.53 -16.34
CA THR A 139 25.90 -8.86 -15.60
C THR A 139 26.47 -7.62 -14.91
N PRO A 140 27.25 -7.77 -13.81
CA PRO A 140 27.89 -6.65 -13.12
C PRO A 140 28.71 -5.77 -14.07
N GLU A 141 29.42 -6.36 -15.01
CA GLU A 141 30.20 -5.66 -16.04
C GLU A 141 29.35 -4.70 -16.89
N HIS A 142 28.09 -5.06 -17.14
CA HIS A 142 27.20 -4.24 -17.93
C HIS A 142 26.71 -3.01 -17.15
N TYR A 143 26.51 -3.15 -15.84
CA TYR A 143 26.23 -2.03 -14.95
C TYR A 143 27.40 -1.04 -14.93
N TYR A 144 28.64 -1.53 -14.84
CA TYR A 144 29.83 -0.66 -14.83
C TYR A 144 30.09 0.12 -16.13
N LYS A 145 29.47 -0.29 -17.24
CA LYS A 145 29.53 0.41 -18.53
C LYS A 145 28.47 1.49 -18.67
N ILE A 146 27.30 1.29 -18.06
CA ILE A 146 26.15 2.21 -18.17
C ILE A 146 26.19 3.27 -17.06
N ALA A 147 26.71 2.93 -15.88
CA ALA A 147 26.74 3.85 -14.75
C ALA A 147 27.52 5.13 -15.11
N PRO A 148 26.91 6.32 -14.95
CA PRO A 148 27.61 7.57 -15.19
C PRO A 148 28.77 7.65 -14.20
N ARG A 149 29.99 7.70 -14.73
CA ARG A 149 31.18 7.96 -13.91
C ARG A 149 31.20 9.46 -13.66
N LEU A 150 30.82 9.85 -12.46
CA LEU A 150 31.06 11.22 -12.00
C LEU A 150 32.58 11.34 -11.82
N ASP A 151 33.18 12.26 -12.59
CA ASP A 151 34.57 12.64 -12.35
C ASP A 151 34.68 13.17 -10.92
N PRO A 152 35.71 12.78 -10.15
CA PRO A 152 35.84 13.16 -8.74
C PRO A 152 35.81 14.69 -8.54
N ALA A 153 36.26 15.46 -9.54
CA ALA A 153 36.20 16.92 -9.55
C ALA A 153 34.75 17.49 -9.49
N GLN A 154 33.76 16.79 -10.02
CA GLN A 154 32.35 17.22 -9.99
C GLN A 154 31.66 16.91 -8.65
N VAL A 155 32.17 15.88 -7.95
CA VAL A 155 31.70 15.53 -6.60
C VAL A 155 32.19 16.56 -5.58
N GLU A 156 33.42 17.04 -5.73
CA GLU A 156 33.96 18.10 -4.86
C GLU A 156 33.28 19.46 -5.09
N ALA A 157 32.91 19.78 -6.34
CA ALA A 157 32.20 21.02 -6.68
C ALA A 157 30.75 21.05 -6.18
N SER A 158 30.04 19.92 -6.18
CA SER A 158 28.66 19.85 -5.69
C SER A 158 28.58 19.94 -4.16
N VAL A 159 29.54 19.35 -3.43
CA VAL A 159 29.65 19.48 -1.96
C VAL A 159 29.96 20.93 -1.54
N GLN A 160 30.75 21.66 -2.31
CA GLN A 160 31.04 23.08 -2.04
C GLN A 160 29.85 24.01 -2.34
N ALA A 161 29.07 23.72 -3.39
CA ALA A 161 27.87 24.49 -3.72
C ALA A 161 26.75 24.37 -2.68
N GLU A 162 26.61 23.22 -2.02
CA GLU A 162 25.63 23.03 -0.94
C GLU A 162 26.01 23.78 0.35
N THR A 163 27.28 24.11 0.56
CA THR A 163 27.75 24.80 1.77
C THR A 163 27.44 26.31 1.77
N ILE A 164 27.18 26.90 0.60
CA ILE A 164 26.98 28.36 0.45
C ILE A 164 25.49 28.77 0.53
N SER A 165 24.56 27.81 0.52
CA SER A 165 23.10 28.08 0.46
C SER A 165 22.36 27.90 1.80
N GLN A 166 23.02 28.11 2.93
CA GLN A 166 22.32 28.31 4.21
C GLN A 166 22.14 29.80 4.50
N PRO A 167 20.92 30.36 4.38
CA PRO A 167 20.63 31.69 4.90
C PRO A 167 20.63 31.65 6.44
N GLN A 168 21.51 32.42 7.06
CA GLN A 168 21.41 32.73 8.48
C GLN A 168 20.14 33.56 8.71
N GLN A 169 19.18 32.97 9.41
CA GLN A 169 18.16 33.66 10.19
C GLN A 169 18.00 32.95 11.53
#